data_AF-A0A9D8RVR6-F1
#
_entry.id   AF-A0A9D8RVR6-F1
#
_cell.length_a   1.000
_cell.length_b   1.000
_cell.length_c   1.000
_cell.angle_alpha   90.00
_cell.angle_beta   90.00
_cell.angle_gamma   90.00
#
_symmetry.space_group_name_H-M   'P 1'
#
loop_
_entity.id
_entity.type
_entity.pdbx_description
1 polymer ?
#
loop_
_entity_poly.entity_id
_entity_poly.type
_entity_poly.pdbx_seq_one_letter_code
_entity_poly.pdbx_strand_id
1 'polypeptide(L)'
;ALGNVTSILAEMSESYSLMTDKGNIYALEYVDHILNAPIDSSHFAHSSYTVPFYGMVLHGYVSYTGTPLNYSGSPSYEILRAIENGASLYYILCYRTENLSYLKEDPNLSKYYGIDYKNWFDYVVNQYAILNGAIGGLQDYTISNHEVLISERSISSEEREANNVILALEYVEAVDNCLSMTVDKAIKENGVGAAALKLNVDKAGLVAALCELIDAEGTTLPEYAAEALDAVIAEYETYYKNTDGTVDVAFGASDVAYESLYAFKTDSVATDSDSVYVSTDYTSDNGNVVRVTYTKGNEKVEFILNYNTYAVDVRLAAGEKPVTIQPYGFKKI
;
A
#
# COMPACT_ATOMS: atom_id res chain seq x y z
N ALA A 1 -26.35 -38.18 14.22
CA ALA A 1 -26.29 -36.76 14.59
C ALA A 1 -26.34 -35.88 13.35
N LEU A 2 -25.34 -35.94 12.45
CA LEU A 2 -25.29 -35.09 11.24
C LEU A 2 -26.52 -35.25 10.33
N GLY A 3 -26.94 -36.48 10.02
CA GLY A 3 -28.11 -36.72 9.17
C GLY A 3 -29.41 -36.13 9.71
N ASN A 4 -29.60 -36.09 11.03
CA ASN A 4 -30.79 -35.47 11.62
C ASN A 4 -30.76 -33.94 11.48
N VAL A 5 -29.58 -33.32 11.59
CA VAL A 5 -29.43 -31.87 11.40
C VAL A 5 -29.71 -31.49 9.95
N THR A 6 -29.17 -32.24 8.99
CA THR A 6 -29.42 -32.02 7.56
C THR A 6 -30.90 -32.16 7.21
N SER A 7 -31.59 -33.18 7.74
CA SER A 7 -33.03 -33.35 7.51
C SER A 7 -33.87 -32.20 8.07
N ILE A 8 -33.51 -31.69 9.26
CA ILE A 8 -34.19 -30.53 9.85
C ILE A 8 -33.95 -29.26 9.01
N LEU A 9 -32.71 -29.03 8.57
CA LEU A 9 -32.38 -27.88 7.71
C LEU A 9 -33.15 -27.96 6.38
N ALA A 10 -33.20 -29.14 5.76
CA ALA A 10 -33.97 -29.36 4.54
C ALA A 10 -35.45 -29.02 4.74
N GLU A 11 -36.10 -29.61 5.75
CA GLU A 11 -37.53 -29.37 6.04
C GLU A 11 -37.81 -27.89 6.35
N MET A 12 -36.95 -27.24 7.15
CA MET A 12 -37.14 -25.83 7.49
C MET A 12 -36.93 -24.90 6.29
N SER A 13 -35.99 -25.22 5.39
CA SER A 13 -35.67 -24.39 4.21
C SER A 13 -36.81 -24.34 3.19
N GLU A 14 -37.74 -25.31 3.22
CA GLU A 14 -38.93 -25.28 2.35
C GLU A 14 -39.90 -24.15 2.71
N SER A 15 -39.88 -23.66 3.96
CA SER A 15 -40.87 -22.70 4.47
C SER A 15 -40.26 -21.41 5.05
N TYR A 16 -38.97 -21.40 5.38
CA TYR A 16 -38.31 -20.30 6.07
C TYR A 16 -36.97 -19.96 5.43
N SER A 17 -36.61 -18.68 5.50
CA SER A 17 -35.22 -18.28 5.30
C SER A 17 -34.39 -18.67 6.52
N LEU A 18 -33.27 -19.35 6.29
CA LEU A 18 -32.47 -19.93 7.34
C LEU A 18 -31.17 -19.16 7.55
N MET A 19 -30.90 -18.89 8.82
CA MET A 19 -29.67 -18.27 9.30
C MET A 19 -28.99 -19.18 10.30
N THR A 20 -27.69 -19.37 10.16
CA THR A 20 -26.89 -20.18 11.10
C THR A 20 -25.76 -19.38 11.71
N ASP A 21 -25.46 -19.66 12.98
CA ASP A 21 -24.22 -19.22 13.60
C ASP A 21 -23.10 -20.18 13.22
N LYS A 22 -22.18 -19.69 12.38
CA LYS A 22 -21.25 -20.50 11.59
C LYS A 22 -22.01 -21.45 10.67
N GLY A 23 -21.28 -22.21 9.86
CA GLY A 23 -21.90 -23.14 8.94
C GLY A 23 -20.82 -24.01 8.32
N ASN A 24 -21.01 -25.33 8.38
CA ASN A 24 -20.15 -26.27 7.69
C ASN A 24 -20.83 -26.67 6.36
N ILE A 25 -20.10 -27.33 5.47
CA ILE A 25 -20.50 -27.62 4.09
C ILE A 25 -21.89 -28.29 3.97
N TYR A 26 -22.29 -29.10 4.95
CA TYR A 26 -23.59 -29.79 4.94
C TYR A 26 -24.80 -28.85 5.11
N ALA A 27 -24.59 -27.62 5.56
CA ALA A 27 -25.65 -26.64 5.77
C ALA A 27 -25.81 -25.70 4.56
N LEU A 28 -24.78 -25.58 3.71
CA LEU A 28 -24.71 -24.58 2.64
C LEU A 28 -25.85 -24.68 1.62
N GLU A 29 -26.39 -25.88 1.39
CA GLU A 29 -27.51 -26.09 0.47
C GLU A 29 -28.83 -25.51 0.99
N TYR A 30 -28.96 -25.31 2.30
CA TYR A 30 -30.23 -24.99 2.95
C TYR A 30 -30.26 -23.60 3.60
N VAL A 31 -29.11 -22.94 3.76
CA VAL A 31 -28.99 -21.67 4.48
C VAL A 31 -28.89 -20.50 3.53
N ASP A 32 -29.56 -19.40 3.87
CA ASP A 32 -29.46 -18.14 3.14
C ASP A 32 -28.38 -17.23 3.74
N HIS A 33 -28.19 -17.32 5.06
CA HIS A 33 -27.31 -16.44 5.82
C HIS A 33 -26.41 -17.21 6.80
N ILE A 34 -25.11 -16.92 6.78
CA ILE A 34 -24.15 -17.49 7.73
C ILE A 34 -23.54 -16.36 8.56
N LEU A 35 -23.79 -16.37 9.87
CA LEU A 35 -23.14 -15.44 10.80
C LEU A 35 -21.79 -16.00 11.26
N ASN A 36 -20.89 -15.12 11.71
CA ASN A 36 -19.59 -15.50 12.28
C ASN A 36 -18.77 -16.44 11.36
N ALA A 37 -18.84 -16.23 10.04
CA ALA A 37 -17.99 -16.92 9.10
C ALA A 37 -16.51 -16.57 9.36
N PRO A 38 -15.58 -17.54 9.23
CA PRO A 38 -14.16 -17.33 9.44
C PRO A 38 -13.55 -16.58 8.24
N ILE A 39 -13.81 -15.27 8.16
CA ILE A 39 -13.35 -14.39 7.06
C ILE A 39 -11.98 -13.75 7.33
N ASP A 40 -11.35 -14.09 8.45
CA ASP A 40 -10.00 -13.68 8.83
C ASP A 40 -9.20 -14.88 9.34
N SER A 41 -7.88 -14.74 9.38
CA SER A 41 -6.99 -15.78 9.91
C SER A 41 -6.83 -15.69 11.43
N SER A 42 -6.13 -16.67 12.01
CA SER A 42 -5.75 -16.63 13.42
C SER A 42 -4.52 -15.77 13.69
N HIS A 43 -3.92 -15.16 12.67
CA HIS A 43 -2.66 -14.39 12.74
C HIS A 43 -1.53 -15.17 13.44
N PHE A 44 -1.47 -16.48 13.17
CA PHE A 44 -0.48 -17.35 13.78
C PHE A 44 0.93 -16.99 13.28
N ALA A 45 1.94 -17.02 14.16
CA ALA A 45 3.29 -16.54 13.82
C ALA A 45 3.98 -17.29 12.65
N HIS A 46 3.47 -18.47 12.29
CA HIS A 46 3.99 -19.28 11.17
C HIS A 46 3.14 -19.20 9.89
N SER A 47 2.09 -18.38 9.85
CA SER A 47 1.37 -18.07 8.62
C SER A 47 1.99 -16.85 7.94
N SER A 48 2.05 -16.86 6.60
CA SER A 48 2.61 -15.75 5.82
C SER A 48 1.67 -14.55 5.78
N TYR A 49 0.48 -14.72 5.20
CA TYR A 49 -0.55 -13.67 5.12
C TYR A 49 -1.95 -14.29 5.03
N THR A 50 -2.97 -13.47 5.25
CA THR A 50 -4.37 -13.89 5.20
C THR A 50 -4.86 -13.88 3.75
N VAL A 51 -5.56 -14.96 3.35
CA VAL A 51 -6.24 -15.08 2.06
C VAL A 51 -7.74 -15.17 2.34
N PRO A 52 -8.61 -14.45 1.60
CA PRO A 52 -10.07 -14.46 1.79
C PRO A 52 -10.69 -15.74 1.22
N PHE A 53 -10.15 -16.91 1.56
CA PHE A 53 -10.51 -18.19 0.96
C PHE A 53 -12.00 -18.50 1.12
N TYR A 54 -12.58 -18.16 2.28
CA TYR A 54 -14.02 -18.31 2.52
C TYR A 54 -14.84 -17.51 1.50
N GLY A 55 -14.48 -16.24 1.27
CA GLY A 55 -15.11 -15.39 0.27
C GLY A 55 -14.87 -15.85 -1.16
N MET A 56 -13.64 -16.27 -1.50
CA MET A 56 -13.32 -16.81 -2.82
C MET A 56 -14.17 -18.02 -3.20
N VAL A 57 -14.58 -18.83 -2.23
CA VAL A 57 -15.40 -20.02 -2.46
C VAL A 57 -16.89 -19.71 -2.45
N LEU A 58 -17.36 -18.83 -1.55
CA LEU A 58 -18.80 -18.68 -1.27
C LEU A 58 -19.42 -17.37 -1.77
N HIS A 59 -18.62 -16.34 -2.07
CA HIS A 59 -19.16 -15.08 -2.55
C HIS A 59 -19.92 -15.26 -3.87
N GLY A 60 -21.12 -14.71 -3.94
CA GLY A 60 -22.04 -14.91 -5.07
C GLY A 60 -23.02 -16.07 -4.91
N TYR A 61 -22.86 -16.94 -3.90
CA TYR A 61 -23.72 -18.11 -3.68
C TYR A 61 -24.57 -18.03 -2.41
N VAL A 62 -23.99 -17.58 -1.30
CA VAL A 62 -24.66 -17.48 -0.01
C VAL A 62 -24.23 -16.20 0.69
N SER A 63 -25.14 -15.56 1.43
CA SER A 63 -24.81 -14.37 2.21
C SER A 63 -24.15 -14.79 3.52
N TYR A 64 -23.08 -14.08 3.90
CA TYR A 64 -22.41 -14.34 5.17
C TYR A 64 -21.87 -13.06 5.77
N THR A 65 -21.61 -13.12 7.06
CA THR A 65 -20.99 -12.05 7.84
C THR A 65 -19.79 -12.59 8.60
N GLY A 66 -18.87 -11.70 8.94
CA GLY A 66 -17.85 -11.99 9.94
C GLY A 66 -18.39 -11.93 11.37
N THR A 67 -17.47 -11.67 12.29
CA THR A 67 -17.75 -11.38 13.70
C THR A 67 -18.56 -10.08 13.84
N PRO A 68 -19.44 -9.96 14.85
CA PRO A 68 -20.17 -8.72 15.07
C PRO A 68 -19.22 -7.53 15.29
N LEU A 69 -19.42 -6.46 14.52
CA LEU A 69 -18.50 -5.32 14.46
C LEU A 69 -18.36 -4.60 15.79
N ASN A 70 -19.43 -4.57 16.60
CA ASN A 70 -19.40 -3.94 17.91
C ASN A 70 -18.59 -4.72 18.96
N TYR A 71 -18.12 -5.92 18.63
CA TYR A 71 -17.15 -6.68 19.42
C TYR A 71 -15.73 -6.63 18.84
N SER A 72 -15.53 -6.04 17.66
CA SER A 72 -14.20 -5.93 17.07
C SER A 72 -13.37 -4.85 17.76
N GLY A 73 -12.07 -5.14 17.91
CA GLY A 73 -11.09 -4.16 18.38
C GLY A 73 -10.76 -3.09 17.34
N SER A 74 -11.01 -3.36 16.05
CA SER A 74 -10.77 -2.40 14.96
C SER A 74 -11.87 -2.51 13.91
N PRO A 75 -12.98 -1.76 14.06
CA PRO A 75 -14.07 -1.78 13.08
C PRO A 75 -13.64 -1.44 11.65
N SER A 76 -12.68 -0.52 11.47
CA SER A 76 -12.15 -0.18 10.15
C SER A 76 -11.46 -1.36 9.47
N TYR A 77 -10.72 -2.16 10.25
CA TYR A 77 -10.10 -3.40 9.77
C TYR A 77 -11.16 -4.42 9.31
N GLU A 78 -12.21 -4.61 10.11
CA GLU A 78 -13.28 -5.57 9.76
C GLU A 78 -14.05 -5.16 8.51
N ILE A 79 -14.21 -3.86 8.25
CA ILE A 79 -14.86 -3.37 7.02
C ILE A 79 -14.00 -3.71 5.81
N LEU A 80 -12.67 -3.56 5.90
CA LEU A 80 -11.78 -4.02 4.84
C LEU A 80 -11.90 -5.53 4.65
N ARG A 81 -11.95 -6.33 5.72
CA ARG A 81 -12.15 -7.79 5.63
C ARG A 81 -13.49 -8.15 5.00
N ALA A 82 -14.53 -7.38 5.29
CA ALA A 82 -15.84 -7.53 4.66
C ALA A 82 -15.77 -7.23 3.16
N ILE A 83 -15.10 -6.15 2.75
CA ILE A 83 -14.87 -5.82 1.33
C ILE A 83 -13.96 -6.84 0.64
N GLU A 84 -13.00 -7.42 1.34
CA GLU A 84 -12.09 -8.43 0.78
C GLU A 84 -12.77 -9.78 0.55
N ASN A 85 -13.68 -10.16 1.45
CA ASN A 85 -14.41 -11.42 1.38
C ASN A 85 -15.78 -11.29 0.72
N GLY A 86 -16.26 -10.09 0.40
CA GLY A 86 -17.63 -9.87 -0.07
C GLY A 86 -18.70 -10.07 1.01
N ALA A 87 -18.30 -10.07 2.29
CA ALA A 87 -19.17 -10.31 3.41
C ALA A 87 -20.05 -9.09 3.74
N SER A 88 -21.22 -9.34 4.33
CA SER A 88 -22.04 -8.32 4.99
C SER A 88 -21.56 -8.02 6.41
N LEU A 89 -22.00 -6.90 6.98
CA LEU A 89 -21.73 -6.56 8.38
C LEU A 89 -22.72 -7.25 9.32
N TYR A 90 -22.32 -7.45 10.57
CA TYR A 90 -23.17 -8.00 11.62
C TYR A 90 -22.99 -7.19 12.90
N TYR A 91 -24.06 -7.01 13.67
CA TYR A 91 -24.07 -6.32 14.95
C TYR A 91 -25.03 -7.02 15.91
N ILE A 92 -24.68 -7.02 17.19
CA ILE A 92 -25.58 -7.44 18.27
C ILE A 92 -26.02 -6.19 19.03
N LEU A 93 -27.31 -5.85 18.97
CA LEU A 93 -27.85 -4.63 19.56
C LEU A 93 -29.05 -4.93 20.46
N CYS A 94 -29.21 -4.14 21.51
CA CYS A 94 -30.38 -4.14 22.39
C CYS A 94 -31.05 -2.77 22.36
N TYR A 95 -32.33 -2.77 22.02
CA TYR A 95 -33.15 -1.56 21.95
C TYR A 95 -33.61 -1.05 23.33
N ARG A 96 -33.92 -1.96 24.26
CA ARG A 96 -34.35 -1.61 25.63
C ARG A 96 -33.15 -1.48 26.55
N THR A 97 -32.60 -0.27 26.56
CA THR A 97 -31.30 0.03 27.18
C THR A 97 -31.36 0.16 28.69
N GLU A 98 -32.57 0.34 29.27
CA GLU A 98 -32.80 0.63 30.69
C GLU A 98 -32.30 -0.49 31.62
N ASN A 99 -32.25 -1.71 31.10
CA ASN A 99 -31.95 -2.93 31.84
C ASN A 99 -30.60 -3.55 31.43
N LEU A 100 -29.77 -2.87 30.63
CA LEU A 100 -28.49 -3.40 30.17
C LEU A 100 -27.52 -3.71 31.33
N SER A 101 -27.65 -3.03 32.46
CA SER A 101 -26.85 -3.31 33.67
C SER A 101 -27.05 -4.73 34.18
N TYR A 102 -28.27 -5.29 34.10
CA TYR A 102 -28.55 -6.64 34.58
C TYR A 102 -27.84 -7.72 33.76
N LEU A 103 -27.57 -7.48 32.46
CA LEU A 103 -26.79 -8.43 31.65
C LEU A 103 -25.37 -8.58 32.18
N LYS A 104 -24.80 -7.53 32.77
CA LYS A 104 -23.44 -7.55 33.33
C LYS A 104 -23.35 -8.38 34.62
N GLU A 105 -24.47 -8.51 35.33
CA GLU A 105 -24.54 -9.24 36.60
C GLU A 105 -24.73 -10.75 36.40
N ASP A 106 -25.21 -11.18 35.23
CA ASP A 106 -25.37 -12.60 34.89
C ASP A 106 -24.09 -13.15 34.20
N PRO A 107 -23.43 -14.19 34.75
CA PRO A 107 -22.24 -14.79 34.15
C PRO A 107 -22.41 -15.25 32.69
N ASN A 108 -23.61 -15.70 32.30
CA ASN A 108 -23.89 -16.19 30.94
C ASN A 108 -24.19 -15.06 29.95
N LEU A 109 -24.66 -13.91 30.43
CA LEU A 109 -25.06 -12.77 29.61
C LEU A 109 -24.05 -11.61 29.65
N SER A 110 -23.09 -11.64 30.57
CA SER A 110 -22.04 -10.63 30.71
C SER A 110 -21.19 -10.43 29.46
N LYS A 111 -21.16 -11.42 28.57
CA LYS A 111 -20.57 -11.34 27.22
C LYS A 111 -21.24 -10.30 26.31
N TYR A 112 -22.49 -9.92 26.58
CA TYR A 112 -23.24 -8.91 25.85
C TYR A 112 -22.93 -7.51 26.38
N TYR A 113 -21.67 -7.11 26.26
CA TYR A 113 -21.23 -5.76 26.60
C TYR A 113 -21.29 -4.86 25.36
N GLY A 114 -21.52 -3.56 25.58
CA GLY A 114 -21.45 -2.58 24.48
C GLY A 114 -22.51 -2.78 23.38
N ILE A 115 -23.67 -3.37 23.69
CA ILE A 115 -24.75 -3.61 22.73
C ILE A 115 -25.84 -2.53 22.75
N ASP A 116 -25.61 -1.39 23.39
CA ASP A 116 -26.60 -0.30 23.47
C ASP A 116 -26.87 0.25 22.06
N TYR A 117 -28.09 0.02 21.56
CA TYR A 117 -28.51 0.46 20.23
C TYR A 117 -28.30 1.96 20.00
N LYS A 118 -28.58 2.80 21.01
CA LYS A 118 -28.53 4.27 20.87
C LYS A 118 -27.11 4.75 20.58
N ASN A 119 -26.10 4.05 21.12
CA ASN A 119 -24.70 4.39 20.90
C ASN A 119 -24.19 3.95 19.52
N TRP A 120 -24.79 2.90 18.94
CA TRP A 120 -24.32 2.29 17.71
C TRP A 120 -25.10 2.71 16.46
N PHE A 121 -26.33 3.20 16.58
CA PHE A 121 -27.21 3.38 15.42
C PHE A 121 -26.57 4.20 14.29
N ASP A 122 -26.10 5.42 14.58
CA ASP A 122 -25.48 6.29 13.56
C ASP A 122 -24.23 5.66 12.95
N TYR A 123 -23.43 4.97 13.79
CA TYR A 123 -22.23 4.27 13.34
C TYR A 123 -22.57 3.11 12.40
N VAL A 124 -23.55 2.28 12.75
CA VAL A 124 -24.04 1.15 11.95
C VAL A 124 -24.52 1.66 10.59
N VAL A 125 -25.35 2.71 10.58
CA VAL A 125 -25.86 3.32 9.33
C VAL A 125 -24.70 3.78 8.44
N ASN A 126 -23.71 4.45 9.02
CA ASN A 126 -22.54 4.92 8.28
C ASN A 126 -21.72 3.75 7.70
N GLN A 127 -21.44 2.70 8.47
CA GLN A 127 -20.64 1.57 8.00
C GLN A 127 -21.36 0.79 6.90
N TYR A 128 -22.67 0.58 7.02
CA TYR A 128 -23.46 -0.04 5.96
C TYR A 128 -23.49 0.84 4.70
N ALA A 129 -23.53 2.17 4.82
CA ALA A 129 -23.45 3.05 3.66
C ALA A 129 -22.09 2.94 2.94
N ILE A 130 -20.99 2.87 3.69
CA ILE A 130 -19.64 2.64 3.14
C ILE A 130 -19.57 1.29 2.41
N LEU A 131 -19.98 0.21 3.09
CA LEU A 131 -19.94 -1.13 2.52
C LEU A 131 -20.83 -1.25 1.27
N ASN A 132 -22.05 -0.73 1.31
CA ASN A 132 -22.95 -0.73 0.16
C ASN A 132 -22.40 0.09 -1.01
N GLY A 133 -21.76 1.23 -0.74
CA GLY A 133 -21.09 2.01 -1.77
C GLY A 133 -19.92 1.27 -2.43
N ALA A 134 -19.22 0.42 -1.67
CA ALA A 134 -18.14 -0.42 -2.19
C ALA A 134 -18.66 -1.62 -2.99
N ILE A 135 -19.38 -2.52 -2.32
CA ILE A 135 -19.68 -3.88 -2.79
C ILE A 135 -21.18 -4.19 -2.92
N GLY A 136 -22.08 -3.24 -2.66
CA GLY A 136 -23.54 -3.47 -2.70
C GLY A 136 -24.04 -3.95 -4.06
N GLY A 137 -23.40 -3.50 -5.15
CA GLY A 137 -23.69 -3.96 -6.51
C GLY A 137 -22.95 -5.23 -6.95
N LEU A 138 -22.17 -5.86 -6.06
CA LEU A 138 -21.28 -6.99 -6.38
C LEU A 138 -21.69 -8.30 -5.70
N GLN A 139 -22.90 -8.37 -5.13
CA GLN A 139 -23.33 -9.52 -4.32
C GLN A 139 -23.52 -10.82 -5.11
N ASP A 140 -23.64 -10.72 -6.44
CA ASP A 140 -23.74 -11.84 -7.38
C ASP A 140 -22.49 -12.03 -8.25
N TYR A 141 -21.39 -11.37 -7.89
CA TYR A 141 -20.07 -11.59 -8.47
C TYR A 141 -19.36 -12.70 -7.70
N THR A 142 -18.41 -13.36 -8.33
CA THR A 142 -17.46 -14.25 -7.66
C THR A 142 -16.14 -13.52 -7.39
N ILE A 143 -15.40 -13.91 -6.35
CA ILE A 143 -14.05 -13.39 -6.12
C ILE A 143 -13.06 -14.31 -6.84
N SER A 144 -12.55 -13.87 -7.99
CA SER A 144 -11.76 -14.70 -8.89
C SER A 144 -10.25 -14.58 -8.71
N ASN A 145 -9.78 -13.53 -8.03
CA ASN A 145 -8.36 -13.33 -7.77
C ASN A 145 -8.12 -12.57 -6.46
N HIS A 146 -7.02 -12.89 -5.82
CA HIS A 146 -6.48 -12.23 -4.63
C HIS A 146 -4.96 -12.19 -4.73
N GLU A 147 -4.37 -11.02 -4.53
CA GLU A 147 -2.95 -10.78 -4.70
C GLU A 147 -2.44 -9.88 -3.57
N VAL A 148 -1.28 -10.22 -3.01
CA VAL A 148 -0.55 -9.31 -2.11
C VAL A 148 0.29 -8.37 -2.97
N LEU A 149 0.19 -7.08 -2.69
CA LEU A 149 0.95 -6.05 -3.38
C LEU A 149 2.12 -5.59 -2.52
N ILE A 150 3.24 -5.30 -3.17
CA ILE A 150 4.28 -4.46 -2.57
C ILE A 150 3.82 -3.00 -2.73
N SER A 151 4.00 -2.22 -1.67
CA SER A 151 3.63 -0.81 -1.63
C SER A 151 4.70 0.00 -0.94
N GLU A 152 4.62 1.32 -1.03
CA GLU A 152 5.53 2.23 -0.35
C GLU A 152 4.76 2.98 0.74
N ARG A 153 5.33 3.12 1.94
CA ARG A 153 4.76 3.99 2.96
C ARG A 153 4.71 5.41 2.39
N SER A 154 3.52 6.01 2.41
CA SER A 154 3.38 7.40 2.02
C SER A 154 4.05 8.27 3.09
N ILE A 155 5.02 9.06 2.65
CA ILE A 155 5.79 9.98 3.50
C ILE A 155 5.16 11.36 3.48
N SER A 156 5.29 12.10 4.58
CA SER A 156 4.79 13.48 4.64
C SER A 156 5.58 14.38 3.70
N SER A 157 5.02 15.54 3.34
CA SER A 157 5.75 16.54 2.56
C SER A 157 7.03 16.98 3.26
N GLU A 158 7.02 17.05 4.60
CA GLU A 158 8.21 17.39 5.40
C GLU A 158 9.26 16.27 5.41
N GLU A 159 8.84 15.01 5.57
CA GLU A 159 9.74 13.85 5.45
C GLU A 159 10.36 13.78 4.05
N ARG A 160 9.55 14.05 3.00
CA ARG A 160 10.03 14.09 1.62
C ARG A 160 11.04 15.21 1.39
N GLU A 161 10.77 16.41 1.89
CA GLU A 161 11.73 17.52 1.77
C GLU A 161 13.05 17.20 2.47
N ALA A 162 13.00 16.62 3.68
CA ALA A 162 14.20 16.20 4.39
C ALA A 162 15.01 15.13 3.63
N ASN A 163 14.33 14.17 3.01
CA ASN A 163 14.98 13.16 2.15
C ASN A 163 15.60 13.79 0.90
N ASN A 164 14.89 14.73 0.26
CA ASN A 164 15.39 15.44 -0.91
C ASN A 164 16.66 16.23 -0.61
N VAL A 165 16.76 16.82 0.59
CA VAL A 165 18.00 17.46 1.06
C VAL A 165 19.15 16.46 1.14
N ILE A 166 18.93 15.30 1.75
CA ILE A 166 19.95 14.25 1.86
C ILE A 166 20.39 13.79 0.47
N LEU A 167 19.42 13.50 -0.41
CA LEU A 167 19.70 13.04 -1.78
C LEU A 167 20.49 14.02 -2.61
N ALA A 168 20.16 15.30 -2.50
CA ALA A 168 20.89 16.33 -3.23
C ALA A 168 22.33 16.45 -2.73
N LEU A 169 22.55 16.39 -1.42
CA LEU A 169 23.89 16.49 -0.85
C LEU A 169 24.75 15.26 -1.18
N GLU A 170 24.17 14.05 -1.09
CA GLU A 170 24.84 12.80 -1.49
C GLU A 170 25.21 12.82 -2.99
N TYR A 171 24.30 13.29 -3.86
CA TYR A 171 24.59 13.44 -5.29
C TYR A 171 25.69 14.47 -5.56
N VAL A 172 25.66 15.62 -4.88
CA VAL A 172 26.71 16.64 -5.01
C VAL A 172 28.07 16.11 -4.55
N GLU A 173 28.11 15.33 -3.47
CA GLU A 173 29.33 14.65 -3.02
C GLU A 173 29.81 13.62 -4.06
N ALA A 174 28.91 12.88 -4.69
CA ALA A 174 29.27 11.97 -5.78
C ALA A 174 29.82 12.72 -7.00
N VAL A 175 29.26 13.88 -7.34
CA VAL A 175 29.78 14.77 -8.40
C VAL A 175 31.20 15.23 -8.07
N ASP A 176 31.46 15.69 -6.85
CA ASP A 176 32.80 16.11 -6.41
C ASP A 176 33.82 14.96 -6.52
N ASN A 177 33.48 13.78 -5.99
CA ASN A 177 34.33 12.60 -6.06
C ASN A 177 34.64 12.20 -7.52
N CYS A 178 33.62 12.17 -8.39
CA CYS A 178 33.79 11.80 -9.79
C CYS A 178 34.58 12.86 -10.58
N LEU A 179 34.41 14.16 -10.27
CA LEU A 179 35.21 15.24 -10.83
C LEU A 179 36.69 15.10 -10.46
N SER A 180 36.97 14.90 -9.17
CA SER A 180 38.32 14.67 -8.64
C SER A 180 39.01 13.51 -9.38
N MET A 181 38.33 12.36 -9.47
CA MET A 181 38.82 11.18 -10.18
C MET A 181 39.06 11.45 -11.67
N THR A 182 38.17 12.21 -12.32
CA THR A 182 38.28 12.54 -13.74
C THR A 182 39.50 13.41 -14.02
N VAL A 183 39.73 14.41 -13.19
CA VAL A 183 40.90 15.30 -13.27
C VAL A 183 42.19 14.52 -13.02
N ASP A 184 42.26 13.74 -11.94
CA ASP A 184 43.45 12.94 -11.60
C ASP A 184 43.80 11.95 -12.71
N LYS A 185 42.79 11.31 -13.30
CA LYS A 185 42.95 10.42 -14.44
C LYS A 185 43.51 11.18 -15.65
N ALA A 186 42.97 12.34 -15.99
CA ALA A 186 43.42 13.15 -17.12
C ALA A 186 44.88 13.64 -16.94
N ILE A 187 45.25 14.08 -15.74
CA ILE A 187 46.64 14.45 -15.37
C ILE A 187 47.58 13.27 -15.62
N LYS A 188 47.21 12.09 -15.11
CA LYS A 188 48.06 10.89 -15.17
C LYS A 188 48.21 10.35 -16.58
N GLU A 189 47.13 10.28 -17.35
CA GLU A 189 47.14 9.71 -18.71
C GLU A 189 47.86 10.61 -19.72
N ASN A 190 47.79 11.94 -19.54
CA ASN A 190 48.44 12.90 -20.44
C ASN A 190 49.83 13.34 -19.95
N GLY A 191 50.20 13.02 -18.71
CA GLY A 191 51.49 13.42 -18.12
C GLY A 191 51.64 14.94 -17.99
N VAL A 192 50.53 15.65 -17.79
CA VAL A 192 50.47 17.11 -17.73
C VAL A 192 50.20 17.61 -16.31
N GLY A 193 50.60 18.84 -15.98
CA GLY A 193 50.22 19.49 -14.73
C GLY A 193 48.83 20.13 -14.81
N ALA A 194 48.25 20.50 -13.66
CA ALA A 194 46.93 21.11 -13.55
C ALA A 194 46.68 22.30 -14.50
N ALA A 195 47.69 23.15 -14.70
CA ALA A 195 47.58 24.35 -15.55
C ALA A 195 47.36 24.05 -17.05
N ALA A 196 47.65 22.83 -17.51
CA ALA A 196 47.48 22.43 -18.91
C ALA A 196 46.11 21.78 -19.19
N LEU A 197 45.33 21.48 -18.15
CA LEU A 197 43.97 20.95 -18.31
C LEU A 197 42.97 22.07 -18.53
N LYS A 198 41.96 21.76 -19.36
CA LYS A 198 40.77 22.58 -19.59
C LYS A 198 39.52 21.74 -19.32
N LEU A 199 38.90 21.94 -18.17
CA LEU A 199 37.69 21.23 -17.77
C LEU A 199 36.43 21.93 -18.30
N ASN A 200 35.55 21.16 -18.93
CA ASN A 200 34.23 21.60 -19.40
C ASN A 200 33.15 20.77 -18.69
N VAL A 201 32.45 21.37 -17.73
CA VAL A 201 31.38 20.72 -16.97
C VAL A 201 30.02 21.00 -17.62
N ASP A 202 29.28 19.96 -17.96
CA ASP A 202 27.87 20.06 -18.38
C ASP A 202 26.97 20.27 -17.16
N LYS A 203 26.97 21.51 -16.66
CA LYS A 203 26.12 21.91 -15.53
C LYS A 203 24.63 21.67 -15.81
N ALA A 204 24.17 21.88 -17.05
CA ALA A 204 22.76 21.71 -17.39
C ALA A 204 22.33 20.23 -17.29
N GLY A 205 23.17 19.32 -17.76
CA GLY A 205 22.96 17.88 -17.59
C GLY A 205 22.95 17.44 -16.12
N LEU A 206 23.88 17.95 -15.31
CA LEU A 206 23.94 17.65 -13.87
C LEU A 206 22.70 18.15 -13.12
N VAL A 207 22.24 19.36 -13.44
CA VAL A 207 21.01 19.95 -12.88
C VAL A 207 19.79 19.12 -13.26
N ALA A 208 19.67 18.71 -14.52
CA ALA A 208 18.55 17.90 -14.98
C ALA A 208 18.48 16.54 -14.26
N ALA A 209 19.63 15.85 -14.13
CA ALA A 209 19.72 14.58 -13.41
C ALA A 209 19.36 14.72 -11.92
N LEU A 210 19.80 15.81 -11.27
CA LEU A 210 19.46 16.04 -9.86
C LEU A 210 17.98 16.42 -9.68
N CYS A 211 17.39 17.21 -10.59
CA CYS A 211 15.96 17.51 -10.57
C CYS A 211 15.11 16.24 -10.69
N GLU A 212 15.51 15.30 -11.55
CA GLU A 212 14.85 14.00 -11.70
C GLU A 212 14.97 13.16 -10.43
N LEU A 213 16.16 13.13 -9.81
CA LEU A 213 16.43 12.37 -8.58
C LEU A 213 15.54 12.80 -7.40
N ILE A 214 15.28 14.10 -7.24
CA ILE A 214 14.51 14.65 -6.11
C ILE A 214 13.05 14.98 -6.45
N ASP A 215 12.58 14.59 -7.65
CA ASP A 215 11.25 14.90 -8.18
C ASP A 215 10.92 16.41 -8.12
N ALA A 216 11.90 17.25 -8.48
CA ALA A 216 11.72 18.71 -8.50
C ALA A 216 10.71 19.11 -9.59
N GLU A 217 9.82 20.08 -9.30
CA GLU A 217 8.90 20.61 -10.30
C GLU A 217 9.68 21.39 -11.40
N GLY A 218 9.88 20.74 -12.55
CA GLY A 218 10.55 21.34 -13.71
C GLY A 218 12.06 21.12 -13.73
N THR A 219 12.82 22.11 -14.21
CA THR A 219 14.30 22.03 -14.36
C THR A 219 15.03 22.97 -13.39
N THR A 220 14.39 23.34 -12.28
CA THR A 220 14.95 24.29 -11.31
C THR A 220 15.20 23.56 -9.99
N LEU A 221 16.43 23.63 -9.51
CA LEU A 221 16.81 23.05 -8.22
C LEU A 221 16.34 23.94 -7.05
N PRO A 222 16.02 23.34 -5.89
CA PRO A 222 15.94 24.06 -4.63
C PRO A 222 17.23 24.83 -4.33
N GLU A 223 17.13 25.95 -3.63
CA GLU A 223 18.26 26.86 -3.34
C GLU A 223 19.45 26.12 -2.71
N TYR A 224 19.22 25.26 -1.71
CA TYR A 224 20.29 24.49 -1.05
C TYR A 224 21.03 23.56 -2.02
N ALA A 225 20.32 22.93 -2.96
CA ALA A 225 20.90 21.99 -3.92
C ALA A 225 21.66 22.72 -5.02
N ALA A 226 21.09 23.84 -5.50
CA ALA A 226 21.73 24.70 -6.47
C ALA A 226 23.03 25.30 -5.92
N GLU A 227 23.01 25.84 -4.70
CA GLU A 227 24.19 26.42 -4.05
C GLU A 227 25.30 25.38 -3.82
N ALA A 228 24.95 24.18 -3.35
CA ALA A 228 25.92 23.12 -3.10
C ALA A 228 26.59 22.64 -4.41
N LEU A 229 25.80 22.38 -5.46
CA LEU A 229 26.32 21.96 -6.75
C LEU A 229 27.18 23.06 -7.40
N ASP A 230 26.74 24.32 -7.31
CA ASP A 230 27.47 25.46 -7.86
C ASP A 230 28.80 25.69 -7.15
N ALA A 231 28.84 25.50 -5.82
CA ALA A 231 30.06 25.61 -5.05
C ALA A 231 31.11 24.58 -5.49
N VAL A 232 30.71 23.30 -5.64
CA VAL A 232 31.60 22.24 -6.13
C VAL A 232 32.10 22.57 -7.54
N ILE A 233 31.20 22.88 -8.48
CA ILE A 233 31.61 23.19 -9.87
C ILE A 233 32.55 24.40 -9.91
N ALA A 234 32.26 25.46 -9.15
CA ALA A 234 33.08 26.66 -9.11
C ALA A 234 34.50 26.41 -8.58
N GLU A 235 34.67 25.49 -7.63
CA GLU A 235 35.99 25.08 -7.14
C GLU A 235 36.84 24.52 -8.28
N TYR A 236 36.31 23.55 -9.04
CA TYR A 236 37.04 22.97 -10.17
C TYR A 236 37.23 23.94 -11.32
N GLU A 237 36.22 24.76 -11.65
CA GLU A 237 36.36 25.77 -12.71
C GLU A 237 37.45 26.80 -12.37
N THR A 238 37.61 27.18 -11.10
CA THR A 238 38.67 28.12 -10.68
C THR A 238 40.07 27.59 -10.98
N TYR A 239 40.30 26.28 -10.81
CA TYR A 239 41.62 25.67 -11.02
C TYR A 239 41.84 25.17 -12.46
N TYR A 240 40.78 24.73 -13.14
CA TYR A 240 40.89 23.95 -14.40
C TYR A 240 40.20 24.58 -15.61
N LYS A 241 39.51 25.72 -15.49
CA LYS A 241 38.93 26.44 -16.65
C LYS A 241 39.96 27.36 -17.31
N ASN A 242 41.14 26.81 -17.65
CA ASN A 242 42.19 27.55 -18.33
C ASN A 242 41.91 27.59 -19.84
N THR A 243 41.64 28.79 -20.37
CA THR A 243 41.41 29.02 -21.81
C THR A 243 42.61 28.63 -22.69
N ASP A 244 43.80 28.60 -22.10
CA ASP A 244 45.07 28.25 -22.75
C ASP A 244 45.50 26.78 -22.50
N GLY A 245 44.66 25.98 -21.84
CA GLY A 245 44.90 24.56 -21.60
C GLY A 245 45.00 23.78 -22.91
N THR A 246 45.88 22.77 -22.95
CA THR A 246 46.16 21.96 -24.14
C THR A 246 45.41 20.63 -24.15
N VAL A 247 44.81 20.24 -23.02
CA VAL A 247 44.06 18.99 -22.86
C VAL A 247 42.64 19.30 -22.39
N ASP A 248 41.66 19.13 -23.29
CA ASP A 248 40.25 19.28 -22.97
C ASP A 248 39.71 18.02 -22.25
N VAL A 249 39.02 18.24 -21.14
CA VAL A 249 38.32 17.21 -20.36
C VAL A 249 36.86 17.61 -20.27
N ALA A 250 35.96 16.70 -20.62
CA ALA A 250 34.52 16.89 -20.45
C ALA A 250 34.03 16.08 -19.25
N PHE A 251 33.06 16.62 -18.52
CA PHE A 251 32.40 15.95 -17.41
C PHE A 251 30.91 16.29 -17.42
N GLY A 252 30.03 15.29 -17.33
CA GLY A 252 28.59 15.47 -17.26
C GLY A 252 27.90 14.39 -16.43
N ALA A 253 26.57 14.39 -16.45
CA ALA A 253 25.77 13.48 -15.62
C ALA A 253 26.06 11.98 -15.86
N SER A 254 26.43 11.60 -17.09
CA SER A 254 26.81 10.22 -17.42
C SER A 254 28.11 9.75 -16.75
N ASP A 255 28.94 10.68 -16.27
CA ASP A 255 30.21 10.40 -15.60
C ASP A 255 30.05 10.28 -14.07
N VAL A 256 28.86 10.59 -13.54
CA VAL A 256 28.55 10.51 -12.10
C VAL A 256 28.08 9.11 -11.77
N ALA A 257 28.94 8.33 -11.12
CA ALA A 257 28.56 7.03 -10.57
C ALA A 257 27.87 7.22 -9.21
N TYR A 258 26.54 7.19 -9.20
CA TYR A 258 25.75 7.42 -7.99
C TYR A 258 24.56 6.46 -7.88
N GLU A 259 24.49 5.78 -6.73
CA GLU A 259 23.31 5.04 -6.29
C GLU A 259 23.03 5.38 -4.83
N SER A 260 21.88 6.01 -4.54
CA SER A 260 21.45 6.24 -3.16
C SER A 260 20.49 5.17 -2.67
N LEU A 261 20.54 4.93 -1.35
CA LEU A 261 19.57 4.13 -0.61
C LEU A 261 18.30 4.93 -0.26
N TYR A 262 18.38 6.26 -0.25
CA TYR A 262 17.27 7.17 0.02
C TYR A 262 16.50 7.57 -1.25
N ALA A 263 17.06 7.27 -2.43
CA ALA A 263 16.40 7.59 -3.67
C ALA A 263 15.12 6.76 -3.66
N PHE A 264 13.98 7.44 -3.70
CA PHE A 264 12.72 6.76 -3.94
C PHE A 264 12.87 6.12 -5.31
N LYS A 265 13.29 4.84 -5.36
CA LYS A 265 13.45 4.07 -6.59
C LYS A 265 12.04 3.75 -7.06
N THR A 266 11.44 4.78 -7.65
CA THR A 266 10.15 4.77 -8.30
C THR A 266 10.03 3.59 -9.25
N ASP A 267 11.13 3.24 -9.92
CA ASP A 267 11.11 2.23 -10.96
C ASP A 267 11.83 0.95 -10.53
N SER A 268 11.17 0.20 -9.66
CA SER A 268 11.19 -1.25 -9.83
C SER A 268 9.84 -1.69 -10.36
N VAL A 269 9.66 -1.34 -11.63
CA VAL A 269 8.56 -1.73 -12.49
C VAL A 269 8.52 -3.26 -12.52
N ALA A 270 7.73 -3.89 -11.66
CA ALA A 270 7.36 -5.30 -11.81
C ALA A 270 6.28 -5.41 -12.89
N THR A 271 6.63 -5.20 -14.17
CA THR A 271 5.75 -5.51 -15.31
C THR A 271 6.21 -6.69 -16.14
N ASP A 272 7.41 -7.22 -15.89
CA ASP A 272 7.86 -8.48 -16.46
C ASP A 272 8.15 -9.46 -15.33
N SER A 273 7.94 -10.75 -15.58
CA SER A 273 8.26 -11.83 -14.64
C SER A 273 9.74 -11.89 -14.19
N ASP A 274 10.59 -11.03 -14.77
CA ASP A 274 12.03 -10.95 -14.57
C ASP A 274 12.50 -9.64 -13.89
N SER A 275 11.63 -8.65 -13.67
CA SER A 275 12.02 -7.41 -12.98
C SER A 275 11.87 -7.54 -11.45
N VAL A 276 12.99 -7.43 -10.76
CA VAL A 276 13.08 -7.52 -9.30
C VAL A 276 12.65 -6.19 -8.69
N TYR A 277 11.65 -6.20 -7.81
CA TYR A 277 11.31 -5.05 -6.98
C TYR A 277 12.54 -4.63 -6.16
N VAL A 278 12.94 -3.36 -6.22
CA VAL A 278 14.07 -2.82 -5.46
C VAL A 278 13.51 -2.17 -4.20
N SER A 279 13.65 -2.87 -3.08
CA SER A 279 13.20 -2.37 -1.79
C SER A 279 13.89 -1.06 -1.40
N THR A 280 13.11 -0.19 -0.79
CA THR A 280 13.51 1.04 -0.11
C THR A 280 13.25 0.90 1.39
N ASP A 281 13.71 1.85 2.19
CA ASP A 281 13.38 1.92 3.63
C ASP A 281 11.88 2.15 3.90
N TYR A 282 11.10 2.54 2.88
CA TYR A 282 9.67 2.76 2.95
C TYR A 282 8.85 1.59 2.36
N THR A 283 9.51 0.56 1.81
CA THR A 283 8.83 -0.60 1.25
C THR A 283 8.01 -1.32 2.31
N SER A 284 6.75 -1.59 1.95
CA SER A 284 5.79 -2.36 2.71
C SER A 284 5.41 -3.60 1.89
N ASP A 285 6.06 -4.72 2.23
CA ASP A 285 5.90 -6.05 1.65
C ASP A 285 5.32 -7.06 2.67
N ASN A 286 4.75 -6.53 3.77
CA ASN A 286 4.30 -7.27 4.94
C ASN A 286 2.96 -8.03 4.77
N GLY A 287 2.40 -8.09 3.56
CA GLY A 287 1.11 -8.72 3.31
C GLY A 287 -0.12 -7.90 3.67
N ASN A 288 0.04 -6.62 4.08
CA ASN A 288 -1.08 -5.77 4.50
C ASN A 288 -1.68 -4.93 3.37
N VAL A 289 -1.11 -4.96 2.16
CA VAL A 289 -1.74 -4.34 0.99
C VAL A 289 -2.12 -5.45 0.03
N VAL A 290 -3.40 -5.54 -0.28
CA VAL A 290 -3.94 -6.62 -1.11
C VAL A 290 -4.84 -6.07 -2.20
N ARG A 291 -4.82 -6.75 -3.35
CA ARG A 291 -5.74 -6.56 -4.46
C ARG A 291 -6.73 -7.73 -4.47
N VAL A 292 -8.01 -7.42 -4.48
CA VAL A 292 -9.09 -8.42 -4.66
C VAL A 292 -9.86 -8.12 -5.93
N THR A 293 -10.20 -9.16 -6.68
CA THR A 293 -10.91 -9.07 -7.96
C THR A 293 -12.26 -9.76 -7.90
N TYR A 294 -13.32 -8.99 -8.14
CA TYR A 294 -14.68 -9.47 -8.32
C TYR A 294 -14.97 -9.60 -9.82
N THR A 295 -15.55 -10.74 -10.23
CA THR A 295 -15.92 -10.98 -11.62
C THR A 295 -17.33 -11.55 -11.77
N LYS A 296 -17.99 -11.14 -12.85
CA LYS A 296 -19.27 -11.67 -13.31
C LYS A 296 -19.31 -11.65 -14.84
N GLY A 297 -19.17 -12.83 -15.46
CA GLY A 297 -18.99 -12.91 -16.91
C GLY A 297 -17.72 -12.17 -17.35
N ASN A 298 -17.88 -11.11 -18.15
CA ASN A 298 -16.77 -10.27 -18.61
C ASN A 298 -16.57 -9.01 -17.76
N GLU A 299 -17.43 -8.74 -16.78
CA GLU A 299 -17.31 -7.59 -15.89
C GLU A 299 -16.27 -7.90 -14.82
N LYS A 300 -15.36 -6.94 -14.59
CA LYS A 300 -14.31 -7.01 -13.57
C LYS A 300 -14.36 -5.75 -12.74
N VAL A 301 -14.32 -5.92 -11.42
CA VAL A 301 -14.23 -4.83 -10.45
C VAL A 301 -13.14 -5.18 -9.45
N GLU A 302 -12.21 -4.27 -9.21
CA GLU A 302 -11.06 -4.52 -8.35
C GLU A 302 -11.04 -3.55 -7.17
N PHE A 303 -10.47 -4.02 -6.06
CA PHE A 303 -10.21 -3.19 -4.90
C PHE A 303 -8.77 -3.38 -4.47
N ILE A 304 -8.11 -2.28 -4.12
CA ILE A 304 -6.90 -2.33 -3.30
C ILE A 304 -7.28 -1.93 -1.87
N LEU A 305 -6.83 -2.74 -0.92
CA LEU A 305 -7.13 -2.62 0.50
C LEU A 305 -5.82 -2.39 1.25
N ASN A 306 -5.77 -1.38 2.13
CA ASN A 306 -4.61 -1.09 2.97
C ASN A 306 -4.91 -1.40 4.45
N TYR A 307 -4.38 -2.52 4.94
CA TYR A 307 -4.50 -2.94 6.34
C TYR A 307 -3.45 -2.30 7.26
N ASN A 308 -2.54 -1.46 6.74
CA ASN A 308 -1.57 -0.76 7.58
C ASN A 308 -2.23 0.37 8.38
N THR A 309 -1.56 0.73 9.48
CA THR A 309 -1.89 1.91 10.30
C THR A 309 -1.37 3.23 9.70
N TYR A 310 -0.68 3.16 8.56
CA TYR A 310 -0.13 4.29 7.81
C TYR A 310 -0.63 4.26 6.36
N ALA A 311 -0.61 5.43 5.71
CA ALA A 311 -0.96 5.55 4.30
C ALA A 311 0.11 4.88 3.44
N VAL A 312 -0.30 4.30 2.33
CA VAL A 312 0.59 3.64 1.37
C VAL A 312 0.33 4.15 -0.04
N ASP A 313 1.38 4.22 -0.82
CA ASP A 313 1.36 4.55 -2.23
C ASP A 313 1.51 3.26 -3.04
N VAL A 314 0.55 3.01 -3.93
CA VAL A 314 0.49 1.80 -4.76
C VAL A 314 0.52 2.19 -6.23
N ARG A 315 1.42 1.57 -7.00
CA ARG A 315 1.47 1.72 -8.46
C ARG A 315 0.69 0.59 -9.12
N LEU A 316 -0.21 0.93 -10.02
CA LEU A 316 -1.08 -0.04 -10.70
C LEU A 316 -0.46 -0.60 -11.98
N ALA A 317 0.28 0.24 -12.71
CA ALA A 317 0.99 -0.11 -13.93
C ALA A 317 2.25 0.76 -14.12
N ALA A 318 3.14 0.33 -15.02
CA ALA A 318 4.32 1.08 -15.40
C ALA A 318 3.96 2.47 -15.94
N GLY A 319 4.63 3.51 -15.45
CA GLY A 319 4.42 4.90 -15.90
C GLY A 319 3.16 5.58 -15.36
N GLU A 320 2.35 4.90 -14.54
CA GLU A 320 1.23 5.54 -13.85
C GLU A 320 1.67 6.19 -12.54
N LYS A 321 1.03 7.31 -12.19
CA LYS A 321 1.25 7.95 -10.88
C LYS A 321 0.75 7.02 -9.77
N PRO A 322 1.48 6.91 -8.64
CA PRO A 322 1.01 6.12 -7.52
C PRO A 322 -0.31 6.65 -6.98
N VAL A 323 -1.14 5.73 -6.49
CA VAL A 323 -2.39 6.05 -5.79
C VAL A 323 -2.17 5.87 -4.29
N THR A 324 -2.38 6.94 -3.54
CA THR A 324 -2.33 6.91 -2.07
C THR A 324 -3.60 6.29 -1.50
N ILE A 325 -3.43 5.29 -0.64
CA ILE A 325 -4.50 4.63 0.10
C ILE A 325 -4.28 4.90 1.59
N GLN A 326 -5.25 5.55 2.21
CA GLN A 326 -5.21 5.93 3.63
C GLN A 326 -5.14 4.69 4.55
N PRO A 327 -4.71 4.86 5.82
CA PRO A 327 -4.73 3.77 6.81
C PRO A 327 -6.11 3.14 6.93
N TYR A 328 -6.18 1.81 6.95
CA TYR A 328 -7.46 1.08 6.94
C TYR A 328 -8.43 1.54 5.83
N GLY A 329 -7.86 1.99 4.71
CA GLY A 329 -8.58 2.52 3.56
C GLY A 329 -8.65 1.53 2.41
N PHE A 330 -9.49 1.84 1.44
CA PHE A 330 -9.59 1.08 0.21
C PHE A 330 -9.81 1.99 -0.99
N LYS A 331 -9.44 1.49 -2.16
CA LYS A 331 -9.68 2.12 -3.45
C LYS A 331 -10.32 1.11 -4.39
N LYS A 332 -11.49 1.45 -4.90
CA LYS A 332 -12.11 0.76 -6.04
C LYS A 332 -11.45 1.25 -7.33
N ILE A 333 -11.00 0.30 -8.15
CA ILE A 333 -10.33 0.50 -9.44
C ILE A 333 -11.12 -0.18 -10.56
#